data_AF-A0A662TIF5-F1
#
_entry.id   AF-A0A662TIF5-F1
#
_cell.length_a   1.000
_cell.length_b   1.000
_cell.length_c   1.000
_cell.angle_alpha   90.00
_cell.angle_beta   90.00
_cell.angle_gamma   90.00
#
_symmetry.space_group_name_H-M   'P 1'
#
loop_
_entity.id
_entity.type
_entity.pdbx_description
1 polymer ?
#
loop_
_entity_poly.entity_id
_entity_poly.type
_entity_poly.pdbx_seq_one_letter_code
_entity_poly.pdbx_strand_id
1 'polypeptide(L)'
;MELTEEDIRRIEKLGFKREGFTVTHADGRVTLKNVNGHCIFLDESTGKCTIYPHRPIGCRLYPIIYDEASGDVTVDPECPAAYTVSRKELEKARSKVLKLIKTIEREALARLRIHP
;
A
#
# COMPACT_ATOMS: atom_id res chain seq x y z
N MET A 1 -3.05 -3.66 2.07
CA MET A 1 -2.21 -2.62 1.44
C MET A 1 -1.47 -1.86 2.51
N GLU A 2 -0.15 -1.90 2.49
CA GLU A 2 0.71 -1.15 3.42
C GLU A 2 0.74 0.34 3.07
N LEU A 3 0.92 1.16 4.09
CA LEU A 3 0.85 2.61 4.02
C LEU A 3 2.14 3.23 4.52
N THR A 4 2.59 4.27 3.80
CA THR A 4 3.52 5.23 4.38
C THR A 4 2.75 6.26 5.20
N GLU A 5 3.45 6.94 6.10
CA GLU A 5 2.92 8.08 6.84
C GLU A 5 2.48 9.20 5.88
N GLU A 6 3.12 9.33 4.71
CA GLU A 6 2.66 10.27 3.68
C GLU A 6 1.30 9.85 3.09
N ASP A 7 1.06 8.57 2.86
CA ASP A 7 -0.24 8.07 2.42
C ASP A 7 -1.32 8.35 3.47
N ILE A 8 -1.01 8.12 4.75
CA ILE A 8 -1.93 8.38 5.86
C ILE A 8 -2.28 9.87 5.90
N ARG A 9 -1.28 10.77 5.91
CA ARG A 9 -1.50 12.22 5.90
C ARG A 9 -2.30 12.71 4.69
N ARG A 10 -2.09 12.09 3.53
CA ARG A 10 -2.82 12.40 2.30
C ARG A 10 -4.30 12.03 2.42
N ILE A 11 -4.61 10.92 3.08
CA ILE A 11 -6.00 10.49 3.34
C ILE A 11 -6.63 11.33 4.45
N GLU A 12 -5.89 11.68 5.51
CA GLU A 12 -6.37 12.56 6.59
C GLU A 12 -6.82 13.93 6.07
N LYS A 13 -6.14 14.48 5.07
CA LYS A 13 -6.51 15.73 4.39
C LYS A 13 -7.87 15.69 3.69
N LEU A 14 -8.43 14.51 3.44
CA LEU A 14 -9.78 14.35 2.90
C LEU A 14 -10.86 14.38 3.99
N GLY A 15 -10.48 14.50 5.27
CA GLY A 15 -11.38 14.53 6.42
C GLY A 15 -11.53 13.19 7.15
N PHE A 16 -10.81 12.14 6.74
CA PHE A 16 -10.82 10.86 7.45
C PHE A 16 -9.93 10.89 8.69
N LYS A 17 -10.40 10.31 9.79
CA LYS A 17 -9.58 10.08 10.99
C LYS A 17 -8.73 8.84 10.81
N ARG A 18 -7.45 8.89 11.21
CA ARG A 18 -6.47 7.80 11.08
C ARG A 18 -7.01 6.46 11.55
N GLU A 19 -7.53 6.42 12.76
CA GLU A 19 -8.05 5.22 13.43
C GLU A 19 -9.24 4.61 12.69
N GLY A 20 -9.92 5.42 11.87
CA GLY A 20 -11.03 4.98 11.03
C GLY A 20 -10.58 4.09 9.87
N PHE A 21 -9.40 4.33 9.29
CA PHE A 21 -8.98 3.65 8.05
C PHE A 21 -7.65 2.91 8.13
N THR A 22 -6.91 3.00 9.23
CA THR A 22 -5.62 2.30 9.40
C THR A 22 -5.70 1.16 10.40
N VAL A 23 -4.85 0.15 10.20
CA VAL A 23 -4.53 -0.89 11.20
C VAL A 23 -3.02 -0.91 11.39
N THR A 24 -2.55 -0.78 12.63
CA THR A 24 -1.13 -0.93 12.98
C THR A 24 -0.87 -2.35 13.44
N HIS A 25 0.14 -2.99 12.87
CA HIS A 25 0.54 -4.36 13.17
C HIS A 25 1.62 -4.40 14.26
N ALA A 26 1.84 -5.59 14.83
CA ALA A 26 2.81 -5.79 15.92
C ALA A 26 4.26 -5.48 15.51
N ASP A 27 4.58 -5.56 14.22
CA ASP A 27 5.88 -5.19 13.64
C ASP A 27 6.01 -3.68 13.36
N GLY A 28 5.00 -2.89 13.71
CA GLY A 28 4.95 -1.44 13.49
C GLY A 28 4.52 -1.03 12.08
N ARG A 29 4.32 -1.97 11.15
CA ARG A 29 3.77 -1.65 9.82
C ARG A 29 2.32 -1.20 9.96
N VAL A 30 1.88 -0.35 9.03
CA VAL A 30 0.50 0.17 9.01
C VAL A 30 -0.14 -0.18 7.67
N THR A 31 -1.35 -0.72 7.70
CA THR A 31 -2.12 -1.04 6.49
C THR A 31 -3.45 -0.30 6.45
N LEU A 32 -4.05 -0.22 5.27
CA LEU A 32 -5.49 0.06 5.16
C LEU A 32 -6.28 -0.99 5.92
N LYS A 33 -7.33 -0.53 6.61
CA LYS A 33 -8.32 -1.38 7.26
C LYS A 33 -9.18 -2.07 6.22
N ASN A 34 -9.48 -3.33 6.46
CA ASN A 34 -10.50 -4.06 5.73
C ASN A 34 -11.81 -4.12 6.54
N VAL A 35 -12.94 -3.99 5.85
CA VAL A 35 -14.31 -4.15 6.36
C VAL A 35 -15.01 -5.13 5.40
N ASN A 36 -15.71 -6.13 5.93
CA ASN A 36 -16.36 -7.19 5.14
C ASN A 36 -15.42 -7.90 4.14
N GLY A 37 -14.14 -8.07 4.51
CA GLY A 37 -13.14 -8.72 3.63
C GLY A 37 -12.58 -7.81 2.53
N HIS A 38 -13.03 -6.56 2.42
CA HIS A 38 -12.58 -5.61 1.41
C HIS A 38 -11.95 -4.36 2.03
N CYS A 39 -11.17 -3.62 1.25
CA CYS A 39 -10.63 -2.33 1.67
C CYS A 39 -11.77 -1.39 2.10
N ILE A 40 -11.60 -0.66 3.21
CA ILE A 40 -12.59 0.32 3.71
C ILE A 40 -13.00 1.38 2.67
N PHE A 41 -12.15 1.65 1.68
CA PHE A 41 -12.42 2.60 0.60
C PHE A 41 -13.01 1.95 -0.65
N LEU A 42 -13.32 0.65 -0.64
CA LEU A 42 -14.05 0.01 -1.73
C LEU A 42 -15.55 0.30 -1.57
N ASP A 43 -16.14 0.87 -2.59
CA ASP A 43 -17.59 0.86 -2.77
C ASP A 43 -17.97 -0.49 -3.39
N GLU A 44 -18.51 -1.39 -2.56
CA GLU A 44 -18.91 -2.74 -2.96
C GLU A 44 -20.00 -2.74 -4.05
N SER A 45 -20.84 -1.70 -4.11
CA SER A 45 -21.92 -1.60 -5.10
C SER A 45 -21.41 -1.29 -6.51
N THR A 46 -20.32 -0.52 -6.61
CA THR A 46 -19.73 -0.11 -7.90
C THR A 46 -18.42 -0.82 -8.22
N GLY A 47 -17.81 -1.49 -7.23
CA GLY A 47 -16.47 -2.07 -7.32
C GLY A 47 -15.35 -1.02 -7.41
N LYS A 48 -15.64 0.26 -7.10
CA LYS A 48 -14.69 1.37 -7.27
C LYS A 48 -14.13 1.85 -5.95
N CYS A 49 -12.92 2.40 -5.99
CA CYS A 49 -12.34 3.05 -4.82
C CYS A 49 -12.91 4.47 -4.65
N THR A 50 -13.45 4.77 -3.48
CA THR A 50 -14.05 6.07 -3.15
C THR A 50 -13.02 7.21 -3.06
N ILE A 51 -11.74 6.88 -2.83
CA ILE A 51 -10.63 7.84 -2.78
C ILE A 51 -9.65 7.65 -3.96
N TYR A 52 -10.11 7.14 -5.10
CA TYR A 52 -9.24 6.73 -6.22
C TYR A 52 -8.16 7.77 -6.62
N PRO A 53 -8.43 9.09 -6.71
CA PRO A 53 -7.40 10.09 -7.03
C PRO A 53 -6.30 10.24 -5.95
N HIS A 54 -6.63 9.90 -4.71
CA HIS A 54 -5.77 10.02 -3.52
C HIS A 54 -5.26 8.68 -3.01
N ARG A 55 -5.51 7.59 -3.75
CA ARG A 55 -5.12 6.23 -3.34
C ARG A 55 -3.63 6.13 -2.97
N PRO A 56 -3.28 5.26 -2.01
CA PRO A 56 -1.90 5.07 -1.54
C PRO A 56 -0.93 4.72 -2.67
N ILE A 57 0.36 4.99 -2.46
CA ILE A 57 1.39 4.70 -3.47
C ILE A 57 1.40 3.22 -3.85
N GLY A 58 1.26 2.31 -2.89
CA GLY A 58 1.18 0.87 -3.19
C GLY A 58 0.00 0.51 -4.09
N CYS A 59 -1.19 1.11 -3.88
CA CYS A 59 -2.34 0.94 -4.78
C CYS A 59 -2.11 1.52 -6.19
N ARG A 60 -1.18 2.48 -6.36
CA ARG A 60 -0.83 3.03 -7.69
C ARG A 60 0.20 2.17 -8.43
N LEU A 61 0.99 1.40 -7.69
CA LEU A 61 2.04 0.54 -8.24
C LEU A 61 1.50 -0.83 -8.64
N TYR A 62 0.42 -1.28 -7.99
CA TYR A 62 -0.22 -2.54 -8.29
C TYR A 62 -0.60 -2.66 -9.78
N PRO A 63 -0.30 -3.79 -10.46
CA PRO A 63 0.07 -5.09 -9.87
C PRO A 63 1.58 -5.34 -9.66
N ILE A 64 2.43 -4.31 -9.78
CA ILE A 64 3.85 -4.45 -9.47
C ILE A 64 4.04 -4.45 -7.96
N ILE A 65 4.59 -5.53 -7.43
CA ILE A 65 4.76 -5.78 -5.99
C ILE A 65 6.23 -6.05 -5.67
N TYR A 66 6.59 -5.94 -4.39
CA TYR A 66 7.85 -6.46 -3.88
C TYR A 66 7.63 -7.90 -3.43
N ASP A 67 8.49 -8.80 -3.87
CA ASP A 67 8.51 -10.19 -3.44
C ASP A 67 9.62 -10.37 -2.42
N GLU A 68 9.24 -10.65 -1.17
CA GLU A 68 10.20 -10.83 -0.08
C GLU A 68 11.09 -12.07 -0.30
N ALA A 69 10.62 -13.09 -1.02
CA ALA A 69 11.39 -14.30 -1.28
C ALA A 69 12.57 -14.08 -2.24
N SER A 70 12.35 -13.35 -3.33
CA SER A 70 13.42 -12.95 -4.26
C SER A 70 14.19 -11.70 -3.83
N GLY A 71 13.61 -10.88 -2.94
CA GLY A 71 14.15 -9.58 -2.56
C GLY A 71 14.10 -8.55 -3.69
N ASP A 72 13.23 -8.75 -4.67
CA ASP A 72 13.09 -7.87 -5.84
C ASP A 72 11.61 -7.63 -6.20
N VAL A 73 11.38 -6.82 -7.22
CA VAL A 73 10.04 -6.58 -7.74
C VAL A 73 9.59 -7.68 -8.68
N THR A 74 8.32 -8.03 -8.55
CA THR A 74 7.63 -8.94 -9.46
C THR A 74 6.25 -8.40 -9.78
N VAL A 75 5.52 -9.10 -10.63
CA VAL A 75 4.11 -8.84 -10.90
C VAL A 75 3.30 -9.83 -10.08
N ASP A 76 2.28 -9.36 -9.38
CA ASP A 76 1.35 -10.22 -8.65
C ASP A 76 0.66 -11.20 -9.62
N PRO A 77 0.93 -12.51 -9.52
CA PRO A 77 0.38 -13.49 -10.46
C PRO A 77 -1.13 -13.67 -10.31
N GLU A 78 -1.71 -13.34 -9.15
CA GLU A 78 -3.15 -13.45 -8.89
C GLU A 78 -3.93 -12.25 -9.44
N CYS A 79 -3.23 -11.20 -9.91
CA CYS A 79 -3.90 -10.05 -10.48
C CYS A 79 -4.39 -10.33 -11.90
N PRO A 80 -5.68 -10.10 -12.22
CA PRO A 80 -6.16 -10.19 -13.59
C PRO A 80 -5.42 -9.25 -14.55
N ALA A 81 -4.85 -8.14 -14.07
CA ALA A 81 -4.08 -7.20 -14.87
C ALA A 81 -2.58 -7.55 -14.99
N ALA A 82 -2.13 -8.68 -14.44
CA ALA A 82 -0.72 -9.08 -14.46
C ALA A 82 -0.13 -9.07 -15.88
N TYR A 83 -0.89 -9.58 -16.85
CA TYR A 83 -0.48 -9.65 -18.25
C TYR A 83 -0.29 -8.29 -18.93
N THR A 84 -0.79 -7.21 -18.34
CA THR A 84 -0.66 -5.85 -18.89
C THR A 84 0.69 -5.20 -18.57
N VAL A 85 1.44 -5.76 -17.62
CA VAL A 85 2.73 -5.19 -17.19
C VAL A 85 3.84 -5.65 -18.12
N SER A 86 4.44 -4.71 -18.85
CA SER A 86 5.64 -4.98 -19.64
C SER A 86 6.90 -5.03 -18.77
N ARG A 87 7.94 -5.71 -19.25
CA ARG A 87 9.28 -5.70 -18.61
C ARG A 87 9.80 -4.27 -18.36
N LYS A 88 9.58 -3.38 -19.32
CA LYS A 88 10.01 -1.97 -19.22
C LYS A 88 9.27 -1.22 -18.12
N GLU A 89 7.99 -1.50 -17.90
CA GLU A 89 7.23 -0.91 -16.78
C GLU A 89 7.71 -1.45 -15.45
N LEU A 90 7.99 -2.75 -15.37
CA LEU A 90 8.56 -3.39 -14.18
C LEU A 90 9.90 -2.75 -13.79
N GLU A 91 10.83 -2.62 -14.75
CA GLU A 91 12.13 -1.96 -14.55
C GLU A 91 12.00 -0.51 -14.08
N LYS A 92 11.09 0.26 -14.68
CA LYS A 92 10.82 1.65 -14.29
C LYS A 92 10.24 1.75 -12.88
N ALA A 93 9.36 0.83 -12.51
CA ALA A 93 8.71 0.80 -11.21
C ALA A 93 9.65 0.30 -10.10
N ARG A 94 10.66 -0.52 -10.43
CA ARG A 94 11.58 -1.15 -9.47
C ARG A 94 12.13 -0.19 -8.43
N SER A 95 12.76 0.89 -8.87
CA SER A 95 13.35 1.89 -7.95
C SER A 95 12.30 2.51 -7.02
N LYS A 96 11.08 2.73 -7.52
CA LYS A 96 9.98 3.32 -6.77
C LYS A 96 9.40 2.35 -5.73
N VAL A 97 9.23 1.07 -6.09
CA VAL A 97 8.78 0.02 -5.17
C VAL A 97 9.81 -0.19 -4.07
N LEU A 98 11.09 -0.35 -4.41
CA LEU A 98 12.15 -0.53 -3.41
C LEU A 98 12.25 0.67 -2.46
N LYS A 99 12.06 1.90 -2.97
CA LYS A 99 11.99 3.11 -2.12
C LYS A 99 10.76 3.11 -1.21
N LEU A 100 9.61 2.63 -1.70
CA LEU A 100 8.39 2.50 -0.92
C LEU A 100 8.60 1.52 0.24
N ILE A 101 9.10 0.31 -0.02
CA ILE A 101 9.36 -0.71 1.01
C ILE A 101 10.33 -0.20 2.06
N LYS A 102 11.48 0.36 1.66
CA LYS A 102 12.44 0.97 2.59
C LYS A 102 11.82 2.08 3.45
N THR A 103 10.87 2.81 2.91
CA THR A 103 10.16 3.87 3.65
C THR A 103 9.23 3.25 4.70
N ILE A 104 8.44 2.25 4.30
CA ILE A 104 7.53 1.52 5.20
C ILE A 104 8.32 0.87 6.34
N GLU A 105 9.40 0.14 6.04
CA GLU A 105 10.26 -0.51 7.03
C GLU A 105 10.85 0.49 8.02
N ARG A 106 11.41 1.60 7.53
CA ARG A 106 11.97 2.66 8.40
C ARG A 106 10.91 3.23 9.33
N GLU A 107 9.72 3.53 8.81
CA GLU A 107 8.63 4.09 9.61
C GLU A 107 8.08 3.08 10.61
N ALA A 108 8.01 1.79 10.25
CA ALA A 108 7.61 0.72 11.15
C ALA A 108 8.58 0.58 12.33
N LEU A 109 9.89 0.51 12.04
CA LEU A 109 10.93 0.48 13.07
C LEU A 109 10.89 1.72 13.99
N ALA A 110 10.61 2.90 13.44
CA ALA A 110 10.47 4.11 14.24
C ALA A 110 9.30 4.02 15.23
N ARG A 111 8.16 3.41 14.84
CA ARG A 111 7.00 3.24 15.72
C ARG A 111 7.28 2.27 16.87
N LEU A 112 8.01 1.19 16.61
CA LEU A 112 8.42 0.24 17.66
C LEU A 112 9.32 0.88 18.72
N ARG A 113 10.21 1.80 18.32
CA ARG A 113 11.10 2.51 19.26
C ARG A 113 10.39 3.53 20.14
N ILE A 114 9.17 3.93 19.78
CA ILE A 114 8.34 4.89 20.53
C ILE A 114 7.45 4.18 21.56
N HIS A 115 7.24 2.87 21.43
CA HIS A 115 6.49 2.04 22.38
C HIS A 115 7.42 1.02 23.08
N PRO A 116 8.41 1.46 23.89
CA PRO A 116 9.20 0.57 24.73
C PRO A 116 8.38 -0.01 25.89
#